data_AF-A0A642UGM8-F1
#
_entry.id   AF-A0A642UGM8-F1
#
_cell.length_a   1.000
_cell.length_b   1.000
_cell.length_c   1.000
_cell.angle_alpha   90.00
_cell.angle_beta   90.00
_cell.angle_gamma   90.00
#
_symmetry.space_group_name_H-M   'P 1'
#
loop_
_entity.id
_entity.type
_entity.pdbx_description
1 polymer ?
#
loop_
_entity_poly.entity_id
_entity_poly.type
_entity_poly.pdbx_seq_one_letter_code
_entity_poly.pdbx_strand_id
1 'polypeptide(L)'
;MPEPELHHHHRVVKQFLRSSDELLGSPLSDETRTAQAHQKWSRLSDAQFREFSVDVYDEVKRRMEQPQQPPVSTSPSLPYTRHQARLSLASLSPHRFRDLVGDYSHELECRGLHQLPSVST
;
A
#
# COMPACT_ATOMS: atom_id res chain seq x y z
N MET A 1 -13.59 2.34 7.02
CA MET A 1 -12.19 2.52 7.42
C MET A 1 -12.06 3.75 8.30
N PRO A 2 -11.93 3.56 9.63
CA PRO A 2 -11.59 4.61 10.58
C PRO A 2 -10.12 5.07 10.40
N GLU A 3 -9.84 6.35 10.64
CA GLU A 3 -8.49 6.96 10.57
C GLU A 3 -7.37 6.25 11.39
N PRO A 4 -7.60 5.76 12.62
CA PRO A 4 -6.56 5.01 13.37
C PRO A 4 -6.05 3.76 12.62
N GLU A 5 -6.83 3.21 11.72
CA GLU A 5 -6.45 2.05 10.89
C GLU A 5 -5.42 2.45 9.82
N LEU A 6 -5.50 3.66 9.26
CA LEU A 6 -4.55 4.18 8.28
C LEU A 6 -3.18 4.51 8.89
N HIS A 7 -3.15 5.02 10.13
CA HIS A 7 -1.90 5.18 10.88
C HIS A 7 -1.22 3.82 11.12
N HIS A 8 -1.99 2.78 11.47
CA HIS A 8 -1.45 1.43 11.59
C HIS A 8 -0.90 0.91 10.24
N HIS A 9 -1.64 1.11 9.15
CA HIS A 9 -1.18 0.74 7.80
C HIS A 9 0.14 1.42 7.43
N HIS A 10 0.26 2.73 7.68
CA HIS A 10 1.47 3.50 7.43
C HIS A 10 2.68 2.89 8.15
N ARG A 11 2.52 2.53 9.43
CA ARG A 11 3.59 1.90 10.22
C ARG A 11 4.03 0.56 9.64
N VAL A 12 3.09 -0.31 9.27
CA VAL A 12 3.39 -1.64 8.68
C VAL A 12 4.07 -1.48 7.32
N VAL A 13 3.59 -0.55 6.50
CA VAL A 13 4.18 -0.23 5.19
C VAL A 13 5.62 0.26 5.31
N LYS A 14 5.91 1.17 6.26
CA LYS A 14 7.29 1.64 6.50
C LYS A 14 8.21 0.49 6.94
N GLN A 15 7.71 -0.45 7.74
CA GLN A 15 8.47 -1.62 8.14
C GLN A 15 8.78 -2.52 6.93
N PHE A 16 7.78 -2.80 6.10
CA PHE A 16 7.96 -3.56 4.86
C PHE A 16 8.99 -2.92 3.92
N LEU A 17 8.95 -1.59 3.74
CA LEU A 17 9.90 -0.87 2.89
C LEU A 17 11.33 -1.04 3.38
N ARG A 18 11.56 -0.92 4.70
CA ARG A 18 12.90 -1.14 5.30
C ARG A 18 13.40 -2.56 5.06
N SER A 19 12.59 -3.57 5.38
CA SER A 19 12.98 -4.97 5.17
C SER A 19 13.18 -5.32 3.69
N SER A 20 12.38 -4.73 2.81
CA SER A 20 12.51 -4.93 1.36
C SER A 20 13.74 -4.25 0.77
N ASP A 21 14.20 -3.14 1.37
CA ASP A 21 15.44 -2.48 0.96
C ASP A 21 16.66 -3.35 1.31
N GLU A 22 16.67 -3.92 2.52
CA GLU A 22 17.70 -4.88 2.96
C GLU A 22 17.73 -6.14 2.08
N LEU A 23 16.57 -6.67 1.69
CA LEU A 23 16.45 -7.88 0.87
C LEU A 23 16.80 -7.68 -0.61
N LEU A 24 16.45 -6.53 -1.19
CA LEU A 24 16.60 -6.28 -2.63
C LEU A 24 17.87 -5.51 -2.98
N GLY A 25 18.61 -5.00 -1.97
CA GLY A 25 19.97 -4.48 -2.13
C GLY A 25 20.11 -3.22 -3.00
N SER A 26 19.01 -2.53 -3.28
CA SER A 26 19.00 -1.30 -4.08
C SER A 26 17.94 -0.35 -3.56
N PRO A 27 18.29 0.89 -3.15
CA PRO A 27 17.31 1.88 -2.70
C PRO A 27 16.28 2.16 -3.81
N LEU A 28 15.07 2.55 -3.39
CA LEU A 28 13.98 2.96 -4.30
C LEU A 28 14.53 3.87 -5.40
N SER A 29 14.45 3.41 -6.65
CA SER A 29 15.16 4.02 -7.77
C SER A 29 14.33 5.12 -8.43
N ASP A 30 14.93 6.30 -8.48
CA ASP A 30 14.62 7.50 -9.27
C ASP A 30 13.29 8.23 -9.00
N GLU A 31 13.46 9.39 -8.36
CA GLU A 31 12.52 10.50 -8.13
C GLU A 31 11.57 10.82 -9.30
N THR A 32 11.98 10.52 -10.54
CA THR A 32 11.21 10.70 -11.77
C THR A 32 10.05 9.69 -11.93
N ARG A 33 10.15 8.49 -11.36
CA ARG A 33 9.09 7.46 -11.41
C ARG A 33 8.02 7.69 -10.35
N THR A 34 8.43 8.14 -9.16
CA THR A 34 7.55 8.49 -8.04
C THR A 34 6.51 9.54 -8.48
N ALA A 35 6.91 10.51 -9.30
CA ALA A 35 6.02 11.55 -9.82
C ALA A 35 4.86 11.02 -10.71
N GLN A 36 5.08 9.99 -11.52
CA GLN A 36 4.03 9.42 -12.39
C GLN A 36 3.04 8.54 -11.61
N ALA A 37 3.53 7.86 -10.57
CA ALA A 37 2.66 7.16 -9.64
C ALA A 37 1.83 8.20 -8.89
N HIS A 38 2.42 9.22 -8.27
CA HIS A 38 1.68 10.27 -7.54
C HIS A 38 0.49 10.85 -8.33
N GLN A 39 0.63 11.05 -9.64
CA GLN A 39 -0.47 11.52 -10.50
C GLN A 39 -1.67 10.56 -10.57
N LYS A 40 -1.48 9.25 -10.42
CA LYS A 40 -2.55 8.24 -10.44
C LYS A 40 -3.29 8.18 -9.11
N TRP A 41 -2.58 8.31 -7.99
CA TRP A 41 -3.17 8.21 -6.65
C TRP A 41 -3.92 9.50 -6.28
N SER A 42 -3.37 10.66 -6.64
CA SER A 42 -4.02 11.96 -6.45
C SER A 42 -5.38 12.06 -7.16
N ARG A 43 -5.60 11.29 -8.23
CA ARG A 43 -6.89 11.22 -8.96
C ARG A 43 -7.94 10.32 -8.32
N LEU A 44 -7.58 9.50 -7.33
CA LEU A 44 -8.52 8.63 -6.64
C LEU A 44 -9.34 9.42 -5.62
N SER A 45 -10.65 9.18 -5.59
CA SER A 45 -11.52 9.67 -4.52
C SER A 45 -11.12 9.06 -3.17
N ASP A 46 -11.45 9.73 -2.06
CA ASP A 46 -11.13 9.22 -0.72
C ASP A 46 -11.71 7.83 -0.45
N ALA A 47 -12.90 7.54 -0.99
CA ALA A 47 -13.49 6.21 -0.90
C ALA A 47 -12.61 5.17 -1.59
N GLN A 48 -12.26 5.41 -2.86
CA GLN A 48 -11.39 4.51 -3.64
C GLN A 48 -10.00 4.35 -3.03
N PHE A 49 -9.43 5.44 -2.49
CA PHE A 49 -8.14 5.41 -1.81
C PHE A 49 -8.21 4.55 -0.54
N ARG A 50 -9.28 4.66 0.26
CA ARG A 50 -9.51 3.79 1.43
C ARG A 50 -9.68 2.33 1.04
N GLU A 51 -10.36 2.04 -0.07
CA GLU A 51 -10.48 0.67 -0.58
C GLU A 51 -9.12 0.10 -0.93
N PHE A 52 -8.36 0.85 -1.72
CA PHE A 52 -7.02 0.48 -2.18
C PHE A 52 -6.03 0.33 -1.02
N SER A 53 -6.16 1.17 0.01
CA SER A 53 -5.35 1.12 1.23
C SER A 53 -5.45 -0.23 1.95
N VAL A 54 -6.64 -0.82 1.99
CA VAL A 54 -6.87 -2.14 2.56
C VAL A 54 -6.21 -3.21 1.69
N ASP A 55 -6.39 -3.12 0.36
CA ASP A 55 -5.82 -4.10 -0.57
C ASP A 55 -4.28 -4.11 -0.52
N VAL A 56 -3.64 -2.94 -0.40
CA VAL A 56 -2.18 -2.81 -0.23
C VAL A 56 -1.73 -3.35 1.11
N TYR A 57 -2.41 -3.00 2.21
CA TYR A 57 -2.07 -3.48 3.54
C TYR A 57 -2.11 -5.00 3.63
N ASP A 58 -3.18 -5.61 3.12
CA ASP A 58 -3.35 -7.06 3.12
C ASP A 58 -2.24 -7.76 2.33
N GLU A 59 -1.88 -7.22 1.17
CA GLU A 59 -0.79 -7.78 0.35
C GLU A 59 0.58 -7.58 0.99
N VAL A 60 0.84 -6.43 1.64
CA VAL A 60 2.06 -6.21 2.42
C VAL A 60 2.16 -7.24 3.55
N LYS A 61 1.09 -7.39 4.34
CA LYS A 61 1.03 -8.36 5.43
C LYS A 61 1.24 -9.79 4.93
N ARG A 62 0.60 -10.16 3.82
CA ARG A 62 0.79 -11.46 3.16
C ARG A 62 2.25 -11.69 2.76
N ARG A 63 2.91 -10.72 2.12
CA ARG A 63 4.32 -10.86 1.71
C ARG A 63 5.28 -10.92 2.90
N MET A 64 4.96 -10.28 4.02
CA MET A 64 5.77 -10.32 5.25
C MET A 64 5.62 -11.65 6.01
N GLU A 65 4.38 -12.12 6.18
CA GLU A 65 4.10 -13.31 7.00
C GLU A 65 4.20 -14.61 6.18
N GLN A 66 3.75 -14.58 4.93
CA GLN A 66 3.52 -15.76 4.09
C GLN A 66 3.98 -15.53 2.63
N PRO A 67 5.28 -15.22 2.40
CA PRO A 67 5.80 -14.88 1.07
C PRO A 67 5.62 -15.98 0.02
N GLN A 68 5.56 -17.24 0.45
CA GLN A 68 5.41 -18.41 -0.42
C GLN A 68 3.96 -18.76 -0.75
N GLN A 69 2.98 -18.13 -0.09
CA GLN A 69 1.58 -18.41 -0.39
C GLN A 69 1.14 -17.70 -1.67
N PRO A 70 0.28 -18.32 -2.49
CA PRO A 70 -0.38 -17.62 -3.58
C PRO A 70 -1.26 -16.49 -3.02
N PRO A 71 -1.57 -15.45 -3.82
CA PRO A 71 -2.52 -14.42 -3.41
C PRO A 71 -3.82 -15.05 -2.93
N VAL A 72 -4.28 -14.58 -1.76
CA VAL A 72 -5.52 -15.07 -1.16
C VAL A 72 -6.66 -14.81 -2.14
N SER A 73 -7.16 -15.89 -2.73
CA SER A 73 -8.37 -15.86 -3.54
C SER A 73 -9.53 -15.43 -2.64
N THR A 74 -10.14 -14.32 -3.05
CA THR A 74 -11.53 -13.94 -2.82
C THR A 74 -12.15 -14.39 -1.49
N SER A 75 -12.21 -13.47 -0.55
CA SER A 75 -13.41 -13.45 0.30
C SER A 75 -14.60 -13.26 -0.65
N PRO A 76 -15.60 -14.18 -0.68
CA PRO A 76 -16.64 -14.20 -1.72
C PRO A 76 -17.58 -12.99 -1.70
N SER A 77 -17.44 -12.10 -0.70
CA SER A 77 -18.20 -10.87 -0.55
C SER A 77 -17.51 -9.61 -1.11
N LEU A 78 -16.31 -9.73 -1.69
CA LEU A 78 -15.59 -8.57 -2.21
C LEU A 78 -16.09 -8.16 -3.61
N PRO A 79 -16.26 -6.86 -3.89
CA PRO A 79 -16.56 -6.39 -5.24
C PRO A 79 -15.53 -6.89 -6.27
N TYR A 80 -15.98 -7.21 -7.49
CA TYR A 80 -15.12 -7.70 -8.58
C TYR A 80 -13.89 -6.81 -8.83
N THR A 81 -14.06 -5.49 -8.71
CA THR A 81 -13.00 -4.50 -8.86
C THR A 81 -11.88 -4.65 -7.81
N ARG A 82 -12.22 -5.00 -6.57
CA ARG A 82 -11.24 -5.25 -5.49
C ARG A 82 -10.49 -6.55 -5.70
N HIS A 83 -11.19 -7.58 -6.17
CA HIS A 83 -10.53 -8.83 -6.53
C HIS A 83 -9.49 -8.60 -7.64
N GLN A 84 -9.85 -7.85 -8.68
CA GLN A 84 -8.93 -7.52 -9.77
C GLN A 84 -7.74 -6.65 -9.32
N ALA A 85 -7.96 -5.72 -8.38
CA ALA A 85 -6.88 -4.94 -7.77
C ALA A 85 -5.91 -5.82 -6.99
N ARG A 86 -6.42 -6.74 -6.16
CA ARG A 86 -5.59 -7.69 -5.38
C ARG A 86 -4.79 -8.64 -6.27
N LEU A 87 -5.40 -9.18 -7.32
CA LEU A 87 -4.69 -9.99 -8.32
C LEU A 87 -3.58 -9.17 -9.00
N SER A 88 -3.89 -7.91 -9.35
CA SER A 88 -2.91 -7.01 -9.96
C SER A 88 -1.73 -6.75 -9.01
N LEU A 89 -2.00 -6.44 -7.74
CA LEU A 89 -0.97 -6.24 -6.69
C LEU A 89 -0.12 -7.49 -6.47
N ALA A 90 -0.73 -8.67 -6.45
CA ALA A 90 -0.03 -9.93 -6.28
C ALA A 90 0.84 -10.31 -7.48
N SER A 91 0.43 -9.92 -8.69
CA SER A 91 1.20 -10.17 -9.91
C SER A 91 2.45 -9.28 -10.04
N LEU A 92 2.56 -8.21 -9.22
CA LEU A 92 3.72 -7.32 -9.25
C LEU A 92 4.97 -8.02 -8.73
N SER A 93 6.08 -7.84 -9.43
CA SER A 93 7.40 -8.28 -8.95
C SER A 93 7.76 -7.61 -7.62
N PRO A 94 8.65 -8.19 -6.80
CA PRO A 94 9.06 -7.62 -5.52
C PRO A 94 9.49 -6.16 -5.60
N HIS A 95 10.30 -5.80 -6.61
CA HIS A 95 10.72 -4.42 -6.85
C HIS A 95 9.53 -3.49 -7.15
N ARG A 96 8.63 -3.90 -8.07
CA ARG A 96 7.50 -3.06 -8.49
C ARG A 96 6.46 -2.87 -7.37
N PHE A 97 6.29 -3.90 -6.56
CA PHE A 97 5.43 -3.83 -5.38
C PHE A 97 6.03 -2.90 -4.31
N ARG A 98 7.35 -2.99 -4.08
CA ARG A 98 8.05 -2.07 -3.18
C ARG A 98 7.90 -0.61 -3.61
N ASP A 99 8.07 -0.33 -4.91
CA ASP A 99 7.90 1.02 -5.45
C ASP A 99 6.47 1.53 -5.19
N LEU A 100 5.45 0.71 -5.50
CA LEU A 100 4.04 1.02 -5.26
C LEU A 100 3.76 1.31 -3.78
N VAL A 101 4.34 0.53 -2.88
CA VAL A 101 4.20 0.71 -1.43
C VAL A 101 4.91 1.99 -0.96
N GLY A 102 6.00 2.39 -1.63
CA GLY A 102 6.65 3.69 -1.44
C GLY A 102 5.73 4.85 -1.83
N ASP A 103 5.13 4.78 -3.02
CA ASP A 103 4.18 5.78 -3.51
C ASP A 103 2.97 5.90 -2.58
N TYR A 104 2.44 4.76 -2.10
CA TYR A 104 1.36 4.72 -1.12
C TYR A 104 1.71 5.44 0.19
N SER A 105 2.90 5.15 0.73
CA SER A 105 3.39 5.77 1.95
C SER A 105 3.48 7.28 1.80
N HIS A 106 3.94 7.76 0.65
CA HIS A 106 4.04 9.19 0.38
C HIS A 106 2.65 9.83 0.23
N GLU A 107 1.72 9.17 -0.44
CA GLU A 107 0.34 9.68 -0.57
C GLU A 107 -0.38 9.77 0.79
N LEU A 108 -0.19 8.80 1.68
CA LEU A 108 -0.69 8.87 3.07
C LEU A 108 -0.13 10.08 3.84
N GLU A 109 1.12 10.42 3.58
CA GLU A 109 1.79 11.58 4.16
C GLU A 109 1.20 12.88 3.60
N CYS A 110 1.08 12.98 2.28
CA CYS A 110 0.51 14.13 1.58
C CYS A 110 -0.95 14.42 1.95
N ARG A 111 -1.79 13.39 2.16
CA ARG A 111 -3.19 13.56 2.59
C ARG A 111 -3.34 13.82 4.10
N GLY A 112 -2.26 13.78 4.88
CA GLY A 112 -2.31 13.89 6.34
C GLY A 112 -2.92 12.68 7.05
N LEU A 113 -3.21 11.59 6.34
CA LEU A 113 -3.89 10.39 6.85
C LEU A 113 -2.98 9.48 7.69
N HIS A 114 -1.69 9.79 7.73
CA HIS A 114 -0.72 9.15 8.61
C HIS A 114 -0.79 9.65 10.06
N GLN A 115 -1.48 10.77 10.33
CA GLN A 115 -1.58 11.32 11.68
C GLN A 115 -2.84 10.76 12.35
N LEU A 116 -2.70 10.25 13.58
CA LEU A 116 -3.88 10.06 14.43
C LEU A 116 -4.52 11.45 14.62
N PRO A 117 -5.85 11.58 14.55
CA PRO A 117 -6.47 12.87 14.84
C PRO A 117 -6.03 13.26 16.25
N SER A 118 -5.17 14.27 16.32
CA SER A 118 -4.86 14.95 17.58
C SER A 118 -6.20 15.45 18.07
N VAL A 119 -6.72 14.77 19.10
CA VAL A 119 -7.95 15.12 19.78
C VAL A 119 -7.78 16.58 20.22
N SER A 120 -8.26 17.51 19.41
CA SER A 120 -8.31 18.91 19.78
C SER A 120 -9.47 19.00 20.75
N THR A 121 -9.11 19.32 21.98
CA THR A 121 -9.94 19.48 23.17
C THR A 121 -11.17 20.34 22.91
#